data_AF-A0A1W9U9X1-F1
#
_entry.id   AF-A0A1W9U9X1-F1
#
_cell.length_a   1.000
_cell.length_b   1.000
_cell.length_c   1.000
_cell.angle_alpha   90.00
_cell.angle_beta   90.00
_cell.angle_gamma   90.00
#
_symmetry.space_group_name_H-M   'P 1'
#
loop_
_entity.id
_entity.type
_entity.pdbx_description
1 polymer ?
#
loop_
_entity_poly.entity_id
_entity_poly.type
_entity_poly.pdbx_seq_one_letter_code
_entity_poly.pdbx_strand_id
1 'polypeptide(L)'
;MDDKYGRVAPALDRERTNGEDTSGVGGAPTKGDRQVAPTGKNNPTIKEKKMNNQKGFTLIELIVVIVILGILSAVAVPKFVDLRTEAKDAAAEGARGAVASAMSLAHSKSLVGNLAGDADVTMEGETVTMIGSYPIANTAGIVVAAALSTNDWDISGGGGASGNKLLICTDDPTLTSTYKACFVYQAADTSAGKAAKVSQVLGSTLAITATGISGSGGASFA
;
A
#
# COMPACT_ATOMS: atom_id res chain seq x y z
N MET A 1 -9.88 -59.88 12.36
CA MET A 1 -10.46 -58.63 11.82
C MET A 1 -10.48 -57.59 12.94
N ASP A 2 -9.35 -57.32 13.59
CA ASP A 2 -8.21 -56.46 13.18
C ASP A 2 -8.32 -55.06 13.78
N ASP A 3 -7.94 -54.97 15.06
CA ASP A 3 -7.48 -53.76 15.72
C ASP A 3 -6.15 -53.30 15.12
N LYS A 4 -6.08 -52.06 14.62
CA LYS A 4 -4.80 -51.38 14.36
C LYS A 4 -4.83 -49.94 14.85
N TYR A 5 -4.31 -49.75 16.07
CA TYR A 5 -3.21 -48.84 16.45
C TYR A 5 -2.80 -47.77 15.41
N GLY A 6 -2.47 -46.52 15.76
CA GLY A 6 -2.16 -45.97 17.07
C GLY A 6 -1.73 -44.50 16.94
N ARG A 7 -2.05 -43.75 17.99
CA ARG A 7 -1.66 -42.35 18.27
C ARG A 7 -0.16 -42.34 18.62
N VAL A 8 0.65 -41.50 17.96
CA VAL A 8 2.05 -41.26 18.37
C VAL A 8 2.37 -39.77 18.35
N ALA A 9 2.42 -39.18 19.55
CA ALA A 9 3.42 -38.16 19.86
C ALA A 9 4.74 -38.87 20.19
N PRO A 10 5.88 -38.22 20.01
CA PRO A 10 6.74 -38.10 21.18
C PRO A 10 7.43 -36.74 21.32
N ALA A 11 7.65 -36.41 22.59
CA ALA A 11 8.45 -35.32 23.08
C ALA A 11 9.96 -35.66 23.07
N LEU A 12 10.75 -34.61 23.35
CA LEU A 12 12.13 -34.58 23.85
C LEU A 12 13.24 -34.50 22.79
N ASP A 13 13.88 -33.33 22.72
CA ASP A 13 15.32 -33.28 22.92
C ASP A 13 15.72 -32.06 23.76
N ARG A 14 16.48 -32.34 24.82
CA ARG A 14 17.03 -31.41 25.82
C ARG A 14 18.56 -31.38 25.64
N GLU A 15 19.11 -30.19 25.91
CA GLU A 15 20.49 -29.91 26.34
C GLU A 15 21.66 -30.04 25.35
N ARG A 16 22.28 -28.88 25.06
CA ARG A 16 23.73 -28.73 25.28
C ARG A 16 24.09 -27.30 25.63
N THR A 17 24.25 -27.05 26.93
CA THR A 17 25.13 -26.01 27.47
C THR A 17 26.57 -26.56 27.46
N ASN A 18 27.53 -25.69 27.16
CA ASN A 18 28.98 -25.77 27.44
C ASN A 18 29.55 -24.46 26.87
N GLY A 19 30.35 -23.63 27.53
CA GLY A 19 30.99 -23.65 28.84
C GLY A 19 31.94 -22.44 28.85
N GLU A 20 31.98 -21.76 30.00
CA GLU A 20 33.12 -21.10 30.65
C GLU A 20 34.16 -20.33 29.79
N ASP A 21 34.43 -19.07 30.12
CA ASP A 21 35.63 -18.78 30.91
C ASP A 21 35.61 -17.40 31.60
N THR A 22 36.41 -17.36 32.65
CA THR A 22 36.40 -16.64 33.91
C THR A 22 36.88 -15.18 33.86
N SER A 23 36.10 -14.29 34.48
CA SER A 23 36.51 -12.93 34.84
C SER A 23 37.01 -12.91 36.29
N GLY A 24 38.33 -12.97 36.47
CA GLY A 24 38.94 -12.56 37.73
C GLY A 24 40.35 -13.08 37.95
N VAL A 25 41.35 -12.21 37.75
CA VAL A 25 42.54 -12.13 38.63
C VAL A 25 43.03 -10.68 38.63
N GLY A 26 43.06 -10.07 39.82
CA GLY A 26 43.79 -8.83 40.09
C GLY A 26 45.28 -9.11 40.32
N GLY A 27 46.13 -8.18 39.89
CA GLY A 27 47.56 -8.20 40.16
C GLY A 27 48.12 -6.78 40.13
N ALA A 28 48.50 -6.28 41.30
CA ALA A 28 49.11 -4.96 41.49
C ALA A 28 50.50 -4.90 40.85
N PRO A 29 50.90 -3.78 40.22
CA PRO A 29 52.29 -3.57 39.83
C PRO A 29 53.09 -2.92 40.98
N THR A 30 54.14 -3.62 41.40
CA THR A 30 55.17 -3.18 42.33
C THR A 30 56.09 -2.12 41.70
N LYS A 31 56.42 -1.13 42.52
CA LYS A 31 57.27 0.03 42.23
C LYS A 31 58.75 -0.35 42.20
N GLY A 32 59.44 0.09 41.14
CA GLY A 32 60.84 0.53 41.19
C GLY A 32 61.91 -0.46 40.77
N ASP A 33 62.63 -0.14 39.68
CA ASP A 33 64.09 -0.10 39.72
C ASP A 33 64.70 0.70 38.54
N ARG A 34 65.44 1.74 38.92
CA ARG A 34 66.73 2.27 38.42
C ARG A 34 67.00 2.50 36.91
N GLN A 35 67.15 3.81 36.65
CA GLN A 35 68.06 4.55 35.74
C GLN A 35 69.22 3.79 35.05
N VAL A 36 69.43 4.03 33.74
CA VAL A 36 70.74 4.36 33.10
C VAL A 36 70.48 5.14 31.79
N ALA A 37 71.15 6.27 31.59
CA ALA A 37 71.34 6.93 30.28
C ALA A 37 72.71 6.51 29.69
N PRO A 38 72.91 6.42 28.36
CA PRO A 38 73.29 7.64 27.62
C PRO A 38 72.84 7.74 26.14
N THR A 39 72.83 8.99 25.67
CA THR A 39 72.92 9.56 24.31
C THR A 39 73.09 8.65 23.08
N GLY A 40 72.37 8.98 21.99
CA GLY A 40 72.84 8.75 20.61
C GLY A 40 71.77 8.72 19.52
N LYS A 41 71.66 9.83 18.75
CA LYS A 41 71.36 10.00 17.30
C LYS A 41 70.54 8.87 16.63
N ASN A 42 69.42 9.12 15.93
CA ASN A 42 69.42 9.50 14.51
C ASN A 42 68.03 9.98 14.04
N ASN A 43 67.98 11.24 13.60
CA ASN A 43 67.22 11.84 12.50
C ASN A 43 65.77 11.36 12.22
N PRO A 44 64.74 12.19 12.46
CA PRO A 44 63.43 11.96 11.84
C PRO A 44 63.56 12.26 10.34
N THR A 45 63.64 11.23 9.52
CA THR A 45 63.31 11.33 8.09
C THR A 45 61.89 11.90 8.01
N ILE A 46 61.78 13.18 7.65
CA ILE A 46 60.52 13.82 7.32
C ILE A 46 59.94 13.02 6.15
N LYS A 47 59.02 12.10 6.46
CA LYS A 47 58.19 11.47 5.44
C LYS A 47 57.42 12.60 4.80
N GLU A 48 57.85 12.95 3.59
CA GLU A 48 57.24 13.98 2.77
C GLU A 48 55.77 13.60 2.58
N LYS A 49 54.90 14.23 3.38
CA LYS A 49 53.45 14.04 3.30
C LYS A 49 53.04 14.70 2.00
N LYS A 50 52.90 13.90 0.95
CA LYS A 50 52.34 14.33 -0.34
C LYS A 50 51.01 15.04 -0.05
N MET A 51 51.00 16.36 -0.17
CA MET A 51 49.81 17.18 0.02
C MET A 51 48.86 16.85 -1.12
N ASN A 52 47.82 16.07 -0.83
CA ASN A 52 46.76 15.83 -1.79
C ASN A 52 46.09 17.19 -2.06
N ASN A 53 46.28 17.74 -3.26
CA ASN A 53 45.59 18.94 -3.73
C ASN A 53 44.08 18.68 -3.72
N GLN A 54 43.41 19.02 -2.62
CA GLN A 54 41.96 19.12 -2.59
C GLN A 54 41.57 20.32 -3.44
N LYS A 55 41.27 20.07 -4.72
CA LYS A 55 40.63 21.06 -5.59
C LYS A 55 39.23 21.30 -5.01
N GLY A 56 39.04 22.42 -4.33
CA GLY A 56 37.72 22.85 -3.89
C GLY A 56 36.83 23.17 -5.09
N PHE A 57 35.55 22.83 -5.02
CA PHE A 57 34.55 23.27 -5.99
C PHE A 57 34.49 24.80 -6.01
N THR A 58 34.38 25.38 -7.20
CA THR A 58 34.24 26.83 -7.32
C THR A 58 32.81 27.25 -7.00
N LEU A 59 32.63 28.43 -6.36
CA LEU A 59 31.29 28.98 -6.09
C LEU A 59 30.48 29.15 -7.39
N ILE A 60 31.15 29.48 -8.49
CA ILE A 60 30.52 29.66 -9.80
C ILE A 60 30.00 28.34 -10.39
N GLU A 61 30.69 27.21 -10.17
CA GLU A 61 30.20 25.89 -10.56
C GLU A 61 28.88 25.58 -9.89
N LEU A 62 28.78 25.82 -8.58
CA LEU A 62 27.55 25.56 -7.83
C LEU A 62 26.41 26.46 -8.32
N ILE A 63 26.68 27.73 -8.60
CA ILE A 63 25.67 28.69 -9.08
C ILE A 63 25.14 28.29 -10.45
N VAL A 64 26.00 27.91 -11.40
CA VAL A 64 25.56 27.47 -12.73
C VAL A 64 24.68 26.22 -12.64
N VAL A 65 25.02 25.27 -11.77
CA VAL A 65 24.23 24.04 -11.60
C VAL A 65 22.82 24.34 -11.10
N ILE A 66 22.67 25.16 -10.06
CA ILE A 66 21.33 25.49 -9.54
C ILE A 66 20.52 26.32 -10.54
N VAL A 67 21.15 27.16 -11.36
CA VAL A 67 20.48 27.92 -12.42
C VAL A 67 19.94 26.97 -13.50
N ILE A 68 20.75 26.01 -13.96
CA ILE A 68 20.30 25.02 -14.94
C ILE A 68 19.18 24.16 -14.37
N LEU A 69 19.31 23.66 -13.13
CA LEU A 69 18.26 22.89 -12.46
C LEU A 69 16.99 23.72 -12.26
N GLY A 70 17.10 25.03 -12.00
CA GLY A 70 15.97 25.94 -11.88
C GLY A 70 15.17 26.05 -13.18
N ILE A 71 15.86 26.24 -14.31
CA ILE A 71 15.21 26.33 -15.63
C ILE A 71 14.54 24.99 -16.00
N LEU A 72 15.24 23.88 -15.82
CA LEU A 72 14.69 22.55 -16.10
C LEU A 72 13.47 22.23 -15.22
N SER A 73 13.51 22.61 -13.94
CA SER A 73 12.40 22.39 -13.01
C SER A 73 11.17 23.23 -13.38
N ALA A 74 11.36 24.48 -13.82
CA ALA A 74 10.26 25.37 -14.18
C ALA A 74 9.39 24.82 -15.33
N VAL A 75 10.00 24.15 -16.31
CA VAL A 75 9.28 23.53 -17.43
C VAL A 75 8.81 22.09 -17.14
N ALA A 76 9.52 21.35 -16.29
CA ALA A 76 9.20 19.95 -16.00
C ALA A 76 8.02 19.81 -15.02
N VAL A 77 7.89 20.70 -14.03
CA VAL A 77 6.87 20.59 -12.97
C VAL A 77 5.44 20.63 -13.51
N PRO A 78 5.02 21.61 -14.36
CA PRO A 78 3.65 21.65 -14.87
C PRO A 78 3.28 20.38 -15.65
N LYS A 79 4.16 19.96 -16.57
CA LYS A 79 3.97 18.74 -17.36
C LYS A 79 3.86 17.49 -16.48
N PHE A 80 4.63 17.43 -15.39
CA PHE A 80 4.58 16.31 -14.46
C PHE A 80 3.26 16.25 -13.67
N VAL A 81 2.65 17.39 -13.36
CA VAL A 81 1.33 17.46 -12.71
C VAL A 81 0.24 16.98 -13.67
N ASP A 82 0.29 17.39 -14.94
CA ASP A 82 -0.67 16.96 -15.96
C ASP A 82 -0.60 15.44 -16.17
N LEU A 83 0.61 14.89 -16.36
CA LEU A 83 0.82 13.44 -16.52
C LEU A 83 0.34 12.62 -15.32
N ARG A 84 0.52 13.14 -14.09
CA ARG A 84 -0.01 12.48 -12.89
C ARG A 84 -1.53 12.44 -12.87
N THR A 85 -2.18 13.49 -13.37
CA THR A 85 -3.63 13.59 -13.44
C THR A 85 -4.17 12.62 -14.50
N GLU A 86 -3.59 12.64 -15.70
CA GLU A 86 -3.92 11.69 -16.78
C GLU A 86 -3.72 10.23 -16.35
N ALA A 87 -2.65 9.93 -15.60
CA ALA A 87 -2.39 8.59 -15.09
C ALA A 87 -3.48 8.13 -14.10
N LYS A 88 -4.00 9.03 -13.27
CA LYS A 88 -5.09 8.74 -12.33
C LYS A 88 -6.42 8.53 -13.05
N ASP A 89 -6.72 9.36 -14.05
CA ASP A 89 -7.91 9.19 -14.88
C ASP A 89 -7.88 7.84 -15.61
N ALA A 90 -6.72 7.47 -16.17
CA ALA A 90 -6.52 6.18 -16.80
C ALA A 90 -6.66 5.00 -15.82
N ALA A 91 -6.13 5.14 -14.59
CA ALA A 91 -6.28 4.13 -13.55
C ALA A 91 -7.75 3.95 -13.16
N ALA A 92 -8.48 5.05 -12.97
CA ALA A 92 -9.91 5.03 -12.66
C ALA A 92 -10.73 4.37 -13.78
N GLU A 93 -10.43 4.66 -15.05
CA GLU A 93 -11.12 4.01 -16.17
C GLU A 93 -10.78 2.51 -16.25
N GLY A 94 -9.53 2.12 -15.98
CA GLY A 94 -9.13 0.72 -15.87
C GLY A 94 -9.89 -0.02 -14.78
N ALA A 95 -9.98 0.57 -13.59
CA ALA A 95 -10.76 0.01 -12.48
C ALA A 95 -12.26 -0.03 -12.77
N ARG A 96 -12.81 0.98 -13.46
CA ARG A 96 -14.20 1.00 -13.93
C ARG A 96 -14.48 -0.19 -14.85
N GLY A 97 -13.56 -0.49 -15.76
CA GLY A 97 -13.63 -1.67 -16.63
C GLY A 97 -13.53 -2.98 -15.85
N ALA A 98 -12.65 -3.07 -14.85
CA ALA A 98 -12.53 -4.24 -13.97
C ALA A 98 -13.84 -4.48 -13.19
N VAL A 99 -14.45 -3.42 -12.64
CA VAL A 99 -15.73 -3.49 -11.93
C VAL A 99 -16.87 -3.92 -12.86
N ALA A 100 -16.95 -3.39 -14.07
CA ALA A 100 -17.95 -3.81 -15.05
C ALA A 100 -17.79 -5.29 -15.45
N SER A 101 -16.54 -5.75 -15.57
CA SER A 101 -16.22 -7.15 -15.88
C SER A 101 -16.59 -8.07 -14.71
N ALA A 102 -16.18 -7.73 -13.49
CA ALA A 102 -16.53 -8.48 -12.28
C ALA A 102 -18.05 -8.59 -12.07
N MET A 103 -18.77 -7.49 -12.27
CA MET A 103 -20.23 -7.45 -12.23
C MET A 103 -20.87 -8.44 -13.21
N SER A 104 -20.40 -8.48 -14.46
CA SER A 104 -20.97 -9.37 -15.49
C SER A 104 -20.60 -10.84 -15.25
N LEU A 105 -19.39 -11.12 -14.73
CA LEU A 105 -18.96 -12.47 -14.36
C LEU A 105 -19.74 -13.01 -13.16
N ALA A 106 -19.91 -12.21 -12.10
CA ALA A 106 -20.72 -12.56 -10.93
C ALA A 106 -22.18 -12.85 -11.33
N HIS A 107 -22.75 -12.00 -12.19
CA HIS A 107 -24.09 -12.20 -12.73
C HIS A 107 -24.20 -13.50 -13.53
N SER A 108 -23.26 -13.75 -14.44
CA SER A 108 -23.22 -14.97 -15.25
C SER A 108 -23.12 -16.22 -14.37
N LYS A 109 -22.31 -16.17 -13.31
CA LYS A 109 -22.17 -17.27 -12.36
C LYS A 109 -23.47 -17.55 -11.59
N SER A 110 -24.18 -16.51 -11.18
CA SER A 110 -25.49 -16.62 -10.55
C SER A 110 -26.51 -17.31 -11.48
N LEU A 111 -26.57 -16.90 -12.74
CA LEU A 111 -27.49 -17.47 -13.73
C LEU A 111 -27.15 -18.92 -14.11
N VAL A 112 -25.87 -19.24 -14.35
CA VAL A 112 -25.44 -20.60 -14.69
C VAL A 112 -25.69 -21.55 -13.52
N GLY A 113 -25.52 -21.09 -12.29
CA GLY A 113 -25.84 -21.85 -11.08
C GLY A 113 -27.34 -21.97 -10.81
N ASN A 114 -28.21 -21.32 -11.59
CA ASN A 114 -29.64 -21.17 -11.32
C ASN A 114 -29.91 -20.77 -9.86
N LEU A 115 -29.10 -19.83 -9.36
CA LEU A 115 -29.17 -19.39 -7.98
C LEU A 115 -30.34 -18.42 -7.78
N ALA A 116 -30.82 -18.32 -6.55
CA ALA A 116 -31.73 -17.24 -6.18
C ALA A 116 -31.03 -15.88 -6.38
N GLY A 117 -31.78 -14.83 -6.66
CA GLY A 117 -31.21 -13.51 -6.96
C GLY A 117 -30.29 -12.95 -5.87
N ASP A 118 -30.54 -13.30 -4.61
CA ASP A 118 -29.76 -12.81 -3.47
C ASP A 118 -28.83 -13.90 -2.89
N ALA A 119 -28.62 -14.99 -3.63
CA ALA A 119 -27.68 -16.03 -3.22
C ALA A 119 -26.25 -15.65 -3.61
N ASP A 120 -25.34 -15.78 -2.66
CA ASP A 120 -23.93 -15.46 -2.82
C ASP A 120 -23.24 -16.35 -3.87
N VAL A 121 -22.20 -15.80 -4.51
CA VAL A 121 -21.38 -16.53 -5.47
C VAL A 121 -19.92 -16.51 -5.04
N THR A 122 -19.20 -17.62 -5.18
CA THR A 122 -17.75 -17.63 -4.94
C THR A 122 -17.00 -17.19 -6.19
N MET A 123 -16.07 -16.24 -6.12
CA MET A 123 -15.19 -15.86 -7.24
C MET A 123 -13.76 -15.85 -6.74
N GLU A 124 -12.85 -16.55 -7.44
CA GLU A 124 -11.43 -16.64 -7.03
C GLU A 124 -11.20 -17.08 -5.56
N GLY A 125 -12.08 -17.93 -5.04
CA GLY A 125 -12.03 -18.40 -3.65
C GLY A 125 -12.68 -17.47 -2.62
N GLU A 126 -13.11 -16.27 -3.03
CA GLU A 126 -13.78 -15.29 -2.18
C GLU A 126 -15.30 -15.34 -2.35
N THR A 127 -16.05 -15.12 -1.26
CA THR A 127 -17.52 -15.04 -1.31
C THR A 127 -17.95 -13.63 -1.70
N VAL A 128 -18.65 -13.51 -2.82
CA VAL A 128 -19.28 -12.28 -3.31
C VAL A 128 -20.74 -12.30 -2.93
N THR A 129 -21.14 -11.33 -2.10
CA THR A 129 -22.53 -11.14 -1.69
C THR A 129 -23.35 -10.46 -2.78
N MET A 130 -24.57 -10.97 -2.99
CA MET A 130 -25.38 -10.64 -4.18
C MET A 130 -26.74 -10.04 -3.81
N ILE A 131 -27.27 -9.22 -4.70
CA ILE A 131 -28.66 -8.75 -4.71
C ILE A 131 -29.18 -8.68 -6.15
N GLY A 132 -30.36 -9.25 -6.40
CA GLY A 132 -30.96 -9.22 -7.74
C GLY A 132 -30.09 -9.83 -8.84
N SER A 133 -29.28 -10.84 -8.51
CA SER A 133 -28.27 -11.51 -9.35
C SER A 133 -27.05 -10.66 -9.69
N TYR A 134 -26.78 -9.58 -8.96
CA TYR A 134 -25.59 -8.73 -9.12
C TYR A 134 -24.90 -8.50 -7.77
N PRO A 135 -23.59 -8.19 -7.73
CA PRO A 135 -22.92 -7.90 -6.46
C PRO A 135 -23.55 -6.71 -5.72
N ILE A 136 -23.61 -6.77 -4.39
CA ILE A 136 -24.03 -5.60 -3.60
C ILE A 136 -22.98 -4.48 -3.67
N ALA A 137 -23.41 -3.25 -3.39
CA ALA A 137 -22.56 -2.06 -3.47
C ALA A 137 -21.73 -1.86 -2.20
N ASN A 138 -20.90 -2.82 -1.78
CA ASN A 138 -20.01 -2.68 -0.62
C ASN A 138 -18.74 -3.57 -0.73
N THR A 139 -17.97 -3.65 0.37
CA THR A 139 -16.74 -4.43 0.48
C THR A 139 -16.92 -5.94 0.30
N ALA A 140 -18.07 -6.49 0.71
CA ALA A 140 -18.41 -7.91 0.57
C ALA A 140 -19.03 -8.26 -0.79
N GLY A 141 -19.36 -7.26 -1.62
CA GLY A 141 -19.96 -7.44 -2.94
C GLY A 141 -18.99 -7.03 -4.05
N ILE A 142 -19.25 -5.89 -4.69
CA ILE A 142 -18.52 -5.50 -5.90
C ILE A 142 -17.03 -5.26 -5.67
N VAL A 143 -16.62 -4.81 -4.49
CA VAL A 143 -15.21 -4.49 -4.20
C VAL A 143 -14.38 -5.77 -4.18
N VAL A 144 -14.84 -6.82 -3.47
CA VAL A 144 -14.18 -8.13 -3.49
C VAL A 144 -14.27 -8.78 -4.87
N ALA A 145 -15.42 -8.68 -5.56
CA ALA A 145 -15.58 -9.24 -6.91
C ALA A 145 -14.61 -8.63 -7.93
N ALA A 146 -14.31 -7.34 -7.81
CA ALA A 146 -13.38 -6.62 -8.68
C ALA A 146 -11.93 -6.61 -8.16
N ALA A 147 -11.65 -7.32 -7.06
CA ALA A 147 -10.34 -7.33 -6.38
C ALA A 147 -9.81 -5.92 -6.07
N LEU A 148 -10.71 -4.99 -5.70
CA LEU A 148 -10.37 -3.65 -5.27
C LEU A 148 -10.01 -3.65 -3.78
N SER A 149 -9.03 -2.82 -3.41
CA SER A 149 -8.56 -2.66 -2.03
C SER A 149 -8.86 -1.26 -1.52
N THR A 150 -9.28 -1.14 -0.26
CA THR A 150 -9.46 0.15 0.43
C THR A 150 -8.14 0.86 0.71
N ASN A 151 -7.00 0.19 0.50
CA ASN A 151 -5.68 0.82 0.62
C ASN A 151 -5.30 1.59 -0.65
N ASP A 152 -5.81 1.17 -1.80
CA ASP A 152 -5.46 1.74 -3.12
C ASP A 152 -6.59 2.63 -3.68
N TRP A 153 -7.81 2.50 -3.13
CA TRP A 153 -9.00 3.22 -3.58
C TRP A 153 -9.71 3.88 -2.42
N ASP A 154 -10.11 5.13 -2.63
CA ASP A 154 -11.02 5.85 -1.76
C ASP A 154 -12.45 5.40 -2.07
N ILE A 155 -12.99 4.53 -1.22
CA ILE A 155 -14.30 3.89 -1.37
C ILE A 155 -15.25 4.48 -0.33
N SER A 156 -16.35 5.08 -0.80
CA SER A 156 -17.33 5.74 0.08
C SER A 156 -18.78 5.45 -0.31
N GLY A 157 -19.67 5.55 0.69
CA GLY A 157 -21.07 5.20 0.55
C GLY A 157 -21.29 3.69 0.50
N GLY A 158 -22.26 3.25 -0.31
CA GLY A 158 -22.59 1.84 -0.47
C GLY A 158 -23.54 1.26 0.57
N GLY A 159 -23.67 -0.07 0.54
CA GLY A 159 -24.45 -0.87 1.47
C GLY A 159 -25.05 -2.11 0.79
N GLY A 160 -25.68 -2.99 1.58
CA GLY A 160 -26.24 -4.26 1.09
C GLY A 160 -27.63 -4.19 0.49
N ALA A 161 -28.27 -3.02 0.46
CA ALA A 161 -29.63 -2.87 -0.05
C ALA A 161 -29.67 -2.64 -1.56
N SER A 162 -30.82 -2.97 -2.15
CA SER A 162 -31.12 -2.78 -3.56
C SER A 162 -30.98 -1.31 -3.96
N GLY A 163 -30.37 -1.05 -5.12
CA GLY A 163 -30.21 0.30 -5.68
C GLY A 163 -29.15 1.17 -4.99
N ASN A 164 -28.48 0.67 -3.94
CA ASN A 164 -27.38 1.38 -3.27
C ASN A 164 -26.25 1.71 -4.24
N LYS A 165 -25.61 2.84 -3.98
CA LYS A 165 -24.51 3.38 -4.81
C LYS A 165 -23.22 3.41 -4.00
N LEU A 166 -22.16 2.87 -4.58
CA LEU A 166 -20.81 2.91 -4.07
C LEU A 166 -19.99 3.86 -4.95
N LEU A 167 -19.37 4.86 -4.33
CA LEU A 167 -18.44 5.77 -5.00
C LEU A 167 -17.02 5.22 -4.82
N ILE A 168 -16.29 5.09 -5.93
CA ILE A 168 -14.92 4.59 -5.95
C ILE A 168 -14.06 5.65 -6.65
N CYS A 169 -13.03 6.12 -5.95
CA CYS A 169 -12.15 7.19 -6.39
C CYS A 169 -10.67 6.79 -6.22
N THR A 170 -9.78 7.40 -7.00
CA THR A 170 -8.33 7.23 -6.82
C THR A 170 -7.88 7.71 -5.44
N ASP A 171 -6.93 7.01 -4.83
CA ASP A 171 -6.29 7.43 -3.59
C ASP A 171 -5.43 8.68 -3.84
N ASP A 172 -5.86 9.80 -3.25
CA ASP A 172 -5.03 11.01 -3.23
C ASP A 172 -5.39 11.82 -2.00
N PRO A 173 -4.58 11.74 -0.92
CA PRO A 173 -4.87 12.46 0.30
C PRO A 173 -4.74 13.99 0.13
N THR A 174 -4.15 14.46 -0.98
CA THR A 174 -3.97 15.89 -1.28
C THR A 174 -5.14 16.51 -2.03
N LEU A 175 -6.05 15.68 -2.57
CA LEU A 175 -7.22 16.12 -3.33
C LEU A 175 -8.51 15.85 -2.55
N THR A 176 -9.42 16.81 -2.57
CA THR A 176 -10.81 16.57 -2.17
C THR A 176 -11.52 15.71 -3.21
N SER A 177 -12.59 15.00 -2.83
CA SER A 177 -13.34 14.09 -3.71
C SER A 177 -13.85 14.74 -5.02
N THR A 178 -13.93 16.07 -5.05
CA THR A 178 -14.26 16.88 -6.22
C THR A 178 -13.25 16.81 -7.36
N TYR A 179 -11.97 16.57 -7.07
CA TYR A 179 -10.88 16.54 -8.06
C TYR A 179 -10.28 15.15 -8.24
N LYS A 180 -10.85 14.14 -7.57
CA LYS A 180 -10.45 12.75 -7.76
C LYS A 180 -11.11 12.20 -9.03
N ALA A 181 -10.39 11.34 -9.73
CA ALA A 181 -10.97 10.51 -10.77
C ALA A 181 -11.87 9.48 -10.09
N CYS A 182 -13.18 9.53 -10.36
CA CYS A 182 -14.18 8.73 -9.67
C CYS A 182 -15.17 8.07 -10.63
N PHE A 183 -15.70 6.93 -10.22
CA PHE A 183 -16.83 6.27 -10.86
C PHE A 183 -17.77 5.70 -9.80
N VAL A 184 -19.01 5.43 -10.21
CA VAL A 184 -20.06 4.92 -9.33
C VAL A 184 -20.48 3.54 -9.79
N TYR A 185 -20.46 2.59 -8.86
CA TYR A 185 -21.20 1.34 -8.99
C TYR A 185 -22.56 1.49 -8.32
N GLN A 186 -23.63 1.11 -9.01
CA GLN A 186 -24.96 0.98 -8.43
C GLN A 186 -25.38 -0.48 -8.48
N ALA A 187 -25.71 -1.06 -7.32
CA ALA A 187 -26.26 -2.41 -7.23
C ALA A 187 -27.62 -2.51 -7.95
N ALA A 188 -28.05 -3.74 -8.25
CA ALA A 188 -29.35 -3.96 -8.86
C ALA A 188 -30.47 -3.33 -8.02
N ASP A 189 -31.43 -2.70 -8.70
CA ASP A 189 -32.63 -2.17 -8.08
C ASP A 189 -33.78 -3.17 -8.30
N THR A 190 -33.96 -4.08 -7.36
CA THR A 190 -35.00 -5.11 -7.40
C THR A 190 -36.40 -4.52 -7.26
N SER A 191 -36.53 -3.33 -6.65
CA SER A 191 -37.80 -2.61 -6.53
C SER A 191 -38.20 -1.93 -7.84
N ALA A 192 -37.22 -1.42 -8.59
CA ALA A 192 -37.43 -0.78 -9.89
C ALA A 192 -37.19 -1.70 -11.11
N GLY A 193 -36.86 -2.97 -10.88
CA GLY A 193 -36.51 -3.94 -11.93
C GLY A 193 -35.31 -3.51 -12.78
N LYS A 194 -34.31 -2.84 -12.20
CA LYS A 194 -33.12 -2.36 -12.91
C LYS A 194 -31.91 -3.22 -12.57
N ALA A 195 -31.13 -3.57 -13.60
CA ALA A 195 -29.84 -4.22 -13.43
C ALA A 195 -28.81 -3.28 -12.76
N ALA A 196 -27.76 -3.86 -12.20
CA ALA A 196 -26.61 -3.09 -11.72
C ALA A 196 -25.94 -2.32 -12.88
N LYS A 197 -25.30 -1.20 -12.56
CA LYS A 197 -24.63 -0.36 -13.56
C LYS A 197 -23.39 0.32 -13.01
N VAL A 198 -22.46 0.60 -13.92
CA VAL A 198 -21.24 1.37 -13.64
C VAL A 198 -21.31 2.67 -14.43
N SER A 199 -21.21 3.81 -13.75
CA SER A 199 -21.23 5.13 -14.37
C SER A 199 -19.96 5.90 -14.05
N GLN A 200 -19.38 6.54 -15.06
CA GLN A 200 -18.37 7.58 -14.86
C GLN A 200 -18.98 8.80 -14.16
N VAL A 201 -18.20 9.48 -13.31
CA VAL A 201 -18.56 10.79 -12.75
C VAL A 201 -17.94 11.84 -13.67
N LEU A 202 -18.76 12.50 -14.49
CA LEU A 202 -18.28 13.57 -15.37
C LEU A 202 -18.32 14.91 -14.62
N GLY A 203 -17.14 15.46 -14.34
CA GLY A 203 -16.96 16.83 -13.85
C GLY A 203 -17.07 17.00 -12.32
N SER A 204 -16.42 18.04 -11.82
CA SER A 204 -16.23 18.42 -10.41
C SER A 204 -17.51 18.88 -9.68
N THR A 205 -18.68 18.42 -10.10
CA THR A 205 -19.94 18.68 -9.42
C THR A 205 -20.48 17.35 -8.95
N LEU A 206 -19.96 16.93 -7.80
CA LEU A 206 -20.50 15.83 -7.02
C LEU A 206 -21.89 16.23 -6.50
N ALA A 207 -22.87 16.36 -7.39
CA ALA A 207 -24.29 16.27 -7.02
C ALA A 207 -24.65 14.78 -6.86
N ILE A 208 -23.89 14.08 -6.03
CA ILE A 208 -24.45 12.94 -5.31
C ILE A 208 -25.26 13.58 -4.21
N THR A 209 -26.49 13.99 -4.53
CA THR A 209 -27.46 14.36 -3.50
C THR A 209 -27.51 13.19 -2.54
N ALA A 210 -27.03 13.43 -1.33
CA ALA A 210 -26.98 12.51 -0.21
C ALA A 210 -28.39 12.21 0.33
N THR A 211 -29.37 11.99 -0.55
CA THR A 211 -30.74 11.56 -0.18
C THR A 211 -30.85 10.05 0.03
N GLY A 212 -29.74 9.34 0.17
CA GLY A 212 -29.74 7.89 0.41
C GLY A 212 -28.55 7.33 1.15
N ILE A 213 -27.65 8.16 1.70
CA ILE A 213 -26.55 7.67 2.56
C ILE A 213 -27.02 7.74 4.01
N SER A 214 -27.90 6.84 4.42
CA SER A 214 -28.27 6.67 5.83
C SER A 214 -27.51 5.48 6.45
N GLY A 215 -26.47 5.78 7.23
CA GLY A 215 -25.90 5.00 8.36
C GLY A 215 -25.36 3.60 8.07
N SER A 216 -24.24 3.12 8.64
CA SER A 216 -23.69 3.40 9.96
C SER A 216 -22.26 2.85 10.11
N GLY A 217 -21.44 3.56 10.92
CA GLY A 217 -20.15 3.13 11.47
C GLY A 217 -18.94 3.55 10.63
N GLY A 218 -17.99 4.37 11.05
CA GLY A 218 -17.65 4.91 12.36
C GLY A 218 -16.13 5.09 12.38
N ALA A 219 -15.63 6.30 12.14
CA ALA A 219 -14.25 6.66 12.42
C ALA A 219 -14.23 8.09 12.96
N SER A 220 -14.15 8.15 14.28
CA SER A 220 -13.90 9.34 15.08
C SER A 220 -12.52 9.89 14.72
N PHE A 221 -12.46 11.11 14.20
CA PHE A 221 -11.23 11.89 14.22
C PHE A 221 -11.09 12.48 15.63
N ALA A 222 -10.09 12.00 16.36
CA ALA A 222 -9.46 12.70 17.46
C ALA A 222 -8.01 12.96 17.06
#